data_AF-A0AAE4CRK6-F1
#
_entry.id   AF-A0AAE4CRK6-F1
#
_cell.length_a   1.000
_cell.length_b   1.000
_cell.length_c   1.000
_cell.angle_alpha   90.00
_cell.angle_beta   90.00
_cell.angle_gamma   90.00
#
_symmetry.space_group_name_H-M   'P 1'
#
loop_
_entity.id
_entity.type
_entity.pdbx_description
1 polymer ?
#
loop_
_entity_poly.entity_id
_entity_poly.type
_entity_poly.pdbx_seq_one_letter_code
_entity_poly.pdbx_strand_id
1 'polypeptide(L)'
;MPAPDDLEYEYTLLTAVARYDILRTRDALASASSPDETPLDPGLAPLSKEEALELLALGELIARKATYGRQLDVRTARKAGASWAQIGQSLGCTKQSAWETHAKWLDEQVWTQQQ
;
A
#
# COMPACT_ATOMS: atom_id res chain seq x y z
N MET A 1 4.30 -15.52 13.14
CA MET A 1 3.52 -14.29 12.95
C MET A 1 3.87 -13.77 11.59
N PRO A 2 2.90 -13.41 10.73
CA PRO A 2 3.20 -13.09 9.34
C PRO A 2 3.92 -11.75 9.26
N ALA A 3 5.16 -11.76 8.79
CA ALA A 3 5.85 -10.55 8.37
C ALA A 3 5.31 -10.09 7.00
N PRO A 4 5.49 -8.83 6.59
CA PRO A 4 5.08 -8.36 5.27
C PRO A 4 5.61 -9.24 4.13
N ASP A 5 6.83 -9.75 4.28
CA ASP A 5 7.49 -10.61 3.29
C ASP A 5 6.81 -12.00 3.18
N ASP A 6 6.23 -12.52 4.28
CA ASP A 6 5.47 -13.77 4.25
C ASP A 6 4.15 -13.59 3.49
N LEU A 7 3.52 -12.41 3.65
CA LEU A 7 2.25 -12.07 3.02
C LEU A 7 2.39 -11.74 1.53
N GLU A 8 3.60 -11.43 1.05
CA GLU A 8 3.84 -11.04 -0.34
C GLU A 8 3.42 -12.10 -1.36
N TYR A 9 3.57 -13.39 -1.01
CA TYR A 9 3.19 -14.52 -1.85
C TYR A 9 1.76 -15.02 -1.61
N GLU A 10 1.21 -14.78 -0.42
CA GLU A 10 -0.13 -15.25 -0.03
C GLU A 10 -1.23 -14.34 -0.55
N TYR A 11 -0.97 -13.04 -0.66
CA TYR A 11 -1.97 -12.05 -1.04
C TYR A 11 -1.72 -11.43 -2.42
N THR A 12 -2.81 -11.28 -3.17
CA THR A 12 -2.91 -10.28 -4.24
C THR A 12 -3.17 -8.90 -3.64
N LEU A 13 -2.98 -7.81 -4.40
CA LEU A 13 -3.34 -6.47 -3.93
C LEU A 13 -4.83 -6.40 -3.54
N LEU A 14 -5.72 -6.97 -4.36
CA LEU A 14 -7.16 -6.98 -4.11
C LEU A 14 -7.50 -7.68 -2.79
N THR A 15 -6.98 -8.89 -2.58
CA THR A 15 -7.27 -9.66 -1.37
C THR A 15 -6.63 -9.04 -0.12
N ALA A 16 -5.46 -8.39 -0.25
CA ALA A 16 -4.84 -7.65 0.85
C ALA A 16 -5.70 -6.46 1.28
N VAL A 17 -6.19 -5.66 0.32
CA VAL A 17 -7.08 -4.52 0.60
C VAL A 17 -8.38 -4.98 1.25
N ALA A 18 -9.00 -6.05 0.74
CA ALA A 18 -10.22 -6.59 1.33
C ALA A 18 -10.02 -7.03 2.79
N ARG A 19 -8.93 -7.74 3.09
CA ARG A 19 -8.61 -8.17 4.47
C ARG A 19 -8.31 -6.98 5.38
N TYR A 20 -7.55 -6.01 4.89
CA TYR A 20 -7.25 -4.77 5.61
C TYR A 20 -8.53 -4.00 5.96
N ASP A 21 -9.45 -3.84 5.02
CA ASP A 21 -10.71 -3.11 5.21
C ASP A 21 -11.60 -3.76 6.27
N ILE A 22 -11.68 -5.11 6.28
CA ILE A 22 -12.40 -5.87 7.31
C ILE A 22 -11.84 -5.58 8.71
N LEU A 23 -10.51 -5.73 8.88
CA LEU A 23 -9.86 -5.52 10.18
C LEU A 23 -9.96 -4.05 10.62
N ARG A 24 -9.80 -3.11 9.68
CA ARG A 24 -9.87 -1.68 9.95
C ARG A 24 -11.27 -1.23 10.36
N THR A 25 -12.30 -1.75 9.69
CA THR A 25 -13.70 -1.50 10.04
C THR A 25 -14.01 -2.04 11.42
N ARG A 26 -13.56 -3.26 11.73
CA ARG A 26 -13.78 -3.87 13.05
C ARG A 26 -13.13 -3.06 14.17
N ASP A 27 -11.87 -2.66 13.99
CA ASP A 27 -11.12 -1.83 14.93
C ASP A 27 -11.81 -0.49 15.21
N ALA A 28 -12.36 0.16 14.17
CA ALA A 28 -13.09 1.40 14.30
C ALA A 28 -14.41 1.24 15.08
N LEU A 29 -15.15 0.16 14.84
CA LEU A 29 -16.41 -0.13 15.54
C LEU A 29 -16.19 -0.52 17.00
N ALA A 30 -15.16 -1.32 17.28
CA ALA A 30 -14.76 -1.66 18.64
C ALA A 30 -14.34 -0.40 19.44
N SER A 31 -13.60 0.52 18.81
CA SER A 31 -13.18 1.79 19.43
C SER A 31 -14.33 2.76 19.74
N ALA A 32 -15.46 2.62 19.05
CA ALA A 32 -16.66 3.43 19.28
C ALA A 32 -17.57 2.87 20.38
N SER A 33 -17.35 1.63 20.80
CA SER A 33 -18.14 0.96 21.85
C SER A 33 -17.58 1.31 23.24
N SER A 34 -18.45 1.34 24.26
CA SER A 34 -18.00 1.62 25.63
C SER A 34 -17.13 0.47 26.14
N PRO A 35 -15.99 0.74 26.82
CA PRO A 35 -15.07 -0.31 27.27
C PRO A 35 -15.68 -1.26 28.32
N ASP A 36 -16.82 -0.90 28.91
CA ASP A 36 -17.55 -1.68 29.93
C ASP A 36 -18.68 -2.54 29.34
N GLU A 37 -18.96 -2.40 28.04
CA GLU A 37 -19.95 -3.24 27.34
C GLU A 37 -19.26 -4.45 26.74
N THR A 38 -19.65 -5.65 27.18
CA THR A 38 -19.23 -6.88 26.51
C THR A 38 -19.91 -6.93 25.14
N PRO A 39 -19.15 -7.00 24.02
CA PRO A 39 -19.76 -7.00 22.70
C PRO A 39 -20.68 -8.20 22.51
N LEU A 40 -21.96 -7.94 22.19
CA LEU A 40 -22.95 -8.97 21.87
C LEU A 40 -22.67 -9.62 20.51
N ASP A 41 -22.02 -8.88 19.61
CA ASP A 41 -21.58 -9.34 18.29
C ASP A 41 -20.06 -9.58 18.30
N PRO A 42 -19.57 -10.78 17.96
CA PRO A 42 -18.14 -11.06 17.79
C PRO A 42 -17.46 -10.12 16.77
N GLY A 43 -18.21 -9.60 15.80
CA GLY A 43 -17.77 -8.58 14.84
C GLY A 43 -17.57 -7.19 15.44
N LEU A 44 -17.83 -6.99 16.73
CA LEU A 44 -17.58 -5.74 17.47
C LEU A 44 -16.50 -5.91 18.54
N ALA A 45 -15.90 -7.10 18.67
CA ALA A 45 -14.81 -7.34 19.59
C ALA A 45 -13.54 -6.59 19.15
N PRO A 46 -12.76 -6.04 20.11
CA PRO A 46 -11.44 -5.48 19.83
C PRO A 46 -10.55 -6.46 19.06
N LEU A 47 -9.60 -5.93 18.29
CA LEU A 47 -8.63 -6.78 17.60
C LEU A 47 -7.80 -7.58 18.61
N SER A 48 -7.56 -8.85 18.32
CA SER A 48 -6.50 -9.59 18.99
C SER A 48 -5.13 -8.98 18.65
N LYS A 49 -4.11 -9.33 19.44
CA LYS A 49 -2.73 -8.91 19.17
C LYS A 49 -2.28 -9.32 17.78
N GLU A 50 -2.62 -10.55 17.37
CA GLU A 50 -2.26 -11.11 16.08
C GLU A 50 -2.93 -10.35 14.94
N GLU A 51 -4.21 -9.99 15.07
CA GLU A 51 -4.94 -9.23 14.05
C GLU A 51 -4.48 -7.77 13.97
N ALA A 52 -4.09 -7.15 15.08
CA ALA A 52 -3.50 -5.82 15.07
C ALA A 52 -2.14 -5.80 14.34
N LEU A 53 -1.32 -6.83 14.54
CA LEU A 53 -0.06 -6.99 13.80
C LEU A 53 -0.30 -7.33 12.33
N GLU A 54 -1.30 -8.16 12.02
CA GLU A 54 -1.75 -8.45 10.65
C GLU A 54 -2.17 -7.17 9.93
N LEU A 55 -2.95 -6.29 10.59
CA LEU A 55 -3.39 -5.01 10.04
C LEU A 55 -2.20 -4.12 9.64
N LEU A 56 -1.14 -4.06 10.47
CA LEU A 56 0.08 -3.32 10.15
C LEU A 56 0.80 -3.93 8.94
N ALA A 57 0.96 -5.25 8.93
CA ALA A 57 1.65 -5.96 7.85
C ALA A 57 0.92 -5.82 6.50
N LEU A 58 -0.42 -5.86 6.52
CA LEU A 58 -1.26 -5.64 5.34
C LEU A 58 -1.15 -4.20 4.82
N GLY A 59 -1.11 -3.20 5.71
CA GLY A 59 -0.94 -1.80 5.31
C GLY A 59 0.38 -1.56 4.58
N GLU A 60 1.47 -2.11 5.11
CA GLU A 60 2.78 -2.09 4.45
C GLU A 60 2.75 -2.83 3.09
N LEU A 61 2.15 -4.03 3.06
CA LEU A 61 2.04 -4.81 1.84
C LEU A 61 1.28 -4.09 0.73
N ILE A 62 0.15 -3.45 1.07
CA ILE A 62 -0.66 -2.67 0.14
C ILE A 62 0.17 -1.50 -0.40
N ALA A 63 0.90 -0.77 0.45
CA ALA A 63 1.77 0.32 0.01
C ALA A 63 2.86 -0.18 -0.95
N ARG A 64 3.50 -1.33 -0.65
CA ARG A 64 4.47 -1.96 -1.55
C ARG A 64 3.83 -2.33 -2.89
N LYS A 65 2.77 -3.14 -2.89
CA LYS A 65 2.12 -3.61 -4.13
C LYS A 65 1.51 -2.48 -4.96
N ALA A 66 0.98 -1.43 -4.34
CA ALA A 66 0.46 -0.25 -5.04
C ALA A 66 1.58 0.62 -5.64
N THR A 67 2.82 0.46 -5.17
CA THR A 67 3.99 1.15 -5.73
C THR A 67 4.84 0.27 -6.64
N TYR A 68 4.57 -1.04 -6.69
CA TYR A 68 5.16 -1.92 -7.69
C TYR A 68 4.77 -1.43 -9.08
N GLY A 69 5.77 -1.23 -9.94
CA GLY A 69 5.53 -0.71 -11.27
C GLY A 69 5.21 0.79 -11.32
N ARG A 70 5.36 1.55 -10.22
CA ARG A 70 5.17 3.02 -10.22
C ARG A 70 5.87 3.72 -11.39
N GLN A 71 7.06 3.26 -11.78
CA GLN A 71 7.80 3.85 -12.89
C GLN A 71 7.23 3.50 -14.28
N LEU A 72 6.54 2.36 -14.41
CA LEU A 72 5.73 2.03 -15.58
C LEU A 72 4.48 2.92 -15.66
N ASP A 73 3.85 3.22 -14.53
CA ASP A 73 2.72 4.15 -14.49
C ASP A 73 3.15 5.57 -14.84
N VAL A 74 4.30 6.04 -14.32
CA VAL A 74 4.92 7.31 -14.73
C VAL A 74 5.17 7.32 -16.24
N ARG A 75 5.71 6.24 -16.81
CA ARG A 75 5.90 6.12 -18.27
C ARG A 75 4.58 6.19 -19.03
N THR A 76 3.53 5.53 -18.55
CA THR A 76 2.18 5.59 -19.14
C THR A 76 1.60 7.00 -19.08
N ALA A 77 1.71 7.69 -17.94
CA ALA A 77 1.30 9.07 -17.78
C ALA A 77 2.06 10.02 -18.73
N ARG A 78 3.39 9.81 -18.89
CA ARG A 78 4.22 10.55 -19.86
C ARG A 78 3.75 10.31 -21.29
N LYS A 79 3.44 9.07 -21.68
CA LYS A 79 2.89 8.73 -23.00
C LYS A 79 1.52 9.37 -23.25
N ALA A 80 0.72 9.54 -22.21
CA ALA A 80 -0.57 10.25 -22.26
C ALA A 80 -0.44 11.78 -22.26
N GLY A 81 0.78 12.34 -22.24
CA GLY A 81 1.03 13.78 -22.32
C GLY A 81 1.13 14.51 -20.97
N ALA A 82 1.07 13.81 -19.83
CA ALA A 82 1.19 14.44 -18.53
C ALA A 82 2.58 15.07 -18.35
N SER A 83 2.63 16.33 -17.91
CA SER A 83 3.89 17.03 -17.59
C SER A 83 4.50 16.52 -16.28
N TRP A 84 5.81 16.72 -16.10
CA TRP A 84 6.51 16.39 -14.85
C TRP A 84 5.95 17.14 -13.63
N ALA A 85 5.37 18.33 -13.82
CA ALA A 85 4.70 19.06 -12.75
C ALA A 85 3.42 18.34 -12.29
N GLN A 86 2.59 17.89 -13.24
CA GLN A 86 1.38 17.11 -12.94
C GLN A 86 1.70 15.76 -12.30
N ILE A 87 2.78 15.10 -12.75
CA ILE A 87 3.25 13.83 -12.15
C ILE A 87 3.74 14.08 -10.73
N GLY A 88 4.61 15.08 -10.51
CA GLY A 88 5.07 15.44 -9.16
C GLY A 88 3.91 15.74 -8.22
N GLN A 89 2.95 16.54 -8.66
CA GLN A 89 1.73 16.84 -7.89
C GLN A 89 0.95 15.57 -7.52
N SER A 90 0.75 14.67 -8.48
CA SER A 90 0.01 13.40 -8.25
C SER A 90 0.75 12.45 -7.29
N LEU A 91 2.08 12.50 -7.29
CA LEU A 91 2.94 11.71 -6.40
C LEU A 91 3.20 12.39 -5.04
N GLY A 92 2.74 13.63 -4.84
CA GLY A 92 3.02 14.40 -3.64
C GLY A 92 4.49 14.86 -3.50
N CYS A 93 5.21 15.03 -4.62
CA CYS A 93 6.60 15.47 -4.63
C CYS A 93 6.86 16.62 -5.62
N THR A 94 8.08 17.14 -5.65
CA THR A 94 8.44 18.22 -6.59
C THR A 94 8.59 17.67 -8.01
N LYS A 95 8.41 18.54 -9.01
CA LYS A 95 8.70 18.24 -10.44
C LYS A 95 10.10 17.63 -10.61
N GLN A 96 11.09 18.21 -9.94
CA GLN A 96 12.49 17.78 -10.04
C GLN A 96 12.67 16.38 -9.47
N SER A 97 12.12 16.13 -8.27
CA SER A 97 12.17 14.81 -7.64
C SER A 97 11.52 13.74 -8.51
N ALA A 98 10.34 14.02 -9.09
CA ALA A 98 9.66 13.09 -9.99
C ALA A 98 10.51 12.72 -11.22
N TRP A 99 11.18 13.71 -11.83
CA TRP A 99 12.06 13.48 -12.98
C TRP A 99 13.31 12.68 -12.59
N GLU A 100 13.99 13.05 -11.50
CA GLU A 100 15.22 12.39 -11.06
C GLU A 100 14.98 10.93 -10.69
N THR A 101 13.90 10.63 -9.97
CA THR A 101 13.56 9.24 -9.62
C THR A 101 13.27 8.41 -10.88
N HIS A 102 12.59 8.98 -11.88
CA HIS A 102 12.33 8.26 -13.13
C HIS A 102 13.60 8.07 -13.98
N ALA A 103 14.47 9.08 -14.03
CA ALA A 103 15.75 9.00 -14.75
C ALA A 103 16.64 7.89 -14.16
N LYS A 104 16.80 7.85 -12.83
CA LYS A 104 17.55 6.78 -12.15
C LYS A 104 17.01 5.39 -12.48
N TRP A 105 15.69 5.24 -12.48
CA TRP A 105 15.07 3.96 -12.85
C TRP A 105 15.33 3.57 -14.31
N LEU A 106 15.34 4.53 -15.26
CA LEU A 106 15.71 4.24 -16.65
C LEU A 106 17.17 3.78 -16.76
N ASP A 107 18.08 4.40 -16.02
CA ASP A 107 19.50 4.02 -16.00
C ASP A 107 19.69 2.59 -15.46
N GLU A 108 18.99 2.24 -14.37
CA GLU A 108 18.97 0.88 -13.80
C GLU A 108 18.44 -0.15 -14.81
N GLN A 109 17.36 0.17 -15.54
CA GLN A 109 16.79 -0.70 -16.57
C GLN A 109 17.75 -0.93 -17.74
N VAL A 110 18.47 0.11 -18.17
CA VAL A 110 19.47 0.02 -19.26
C VAL A 110 20.66 -0.86 -18.85
N TRP A 111 21.03 -0.84 -17.57
CA TRP A 111 22.08 -1.71 -17.03
C TRP A 111 21.63 -3.17 -16.98
N THR A 112 20.41 -3.47 -16.49
CA THR A 112 19.90 -4.85 -16.40
C THR A 112 19.70 -5.51 -17.77
N GLN A 113 19.40 -4.76 -18.84
CA GLN A 113 19.22 -5.32 -20.18
C GLN A 113 20.53 -5.63 -20.94
N GLN A 114 21.68 -5.20 -20.42
CA GLN A 114 23.00 -5.43 -21.04
C GLN A 114 23.77 -6.61 -20.42
N GLN A 115 23.19 -7.30 -19.43
CA GLN A 115 23.70 -8.55 -18.86
C GLN A 115 22.93 -9.76 -19.43
#